data_AF-A0A1G9EWD9-F1
#
_entry.id   AF-A0A1G9EWD9-F1
#
_cell.length_a   1.000
_cell.length_b   1.000
_cell.length_c   1.000
_cell.angle_alpha   90.00
_cell.angle_beta   90.00
_cell.angle_gamma   90.00
#
_symmetry.space_group_name_H-M   'P 1'
#
loop_
_entity.id
_entity.type
_entity.pdbx_description
1 polymer ?
#
loop_
_entity_poly.entity_id
_entity_poly.type
_entity_poly.pdbx_seq_one_letter_code
_entity_poly.pdbx_strand_id
1 'polypeptide(L)'
;MTALTAKQSAALERVVRDAVEHFGVDMRVEDFNIHYEEEVRPGRGHQIRADYINADHAVSVYMDVYGYPSWSVANVDFLHNSGDEECDCTLCDGEATA
;
A
#
# COMPACT_ATOMS: atom_id res chain seq x y z
N MET A 1 -1.25 8.20 19.86
CA MET A 1 -1.47 7.34 18.67
C MET A 1 -2.95 7.01 18.63
N THR A 2 -3.63 7.40 17.56
CA THR A 2 -5.02 6.99 17.31
C THR A 2 -5.01 5.53 16.89
N ALA A 3 -5.87 4.72 17.48
CA ALA A 3 -5.98 3.30 17.16
C ALA A 3 -7.24 3.05 16.32
N LEU A 4 -7.21 2.01 15.48
CA LEU A 4 -8.40 1.52 14.80
C LEU A 4 -9.46 1.12 15.82
N THR A 5 -10.72 1.38 15.48
CA THR A 5 -11.83 0.79 16.22
C THR A 5 -11.87 -0.73 15.98
N ALA A 6 -12.46 -1.50 16.90
CA ALA A 6 -12.61 -2.95 16.72
C ALA A 6 -13.33 -3.33 15.42
N LYS A 7 -14.27 -2.50 14.95
CA LYS A 7 -14.97 -2.70 13.68
C LYS A 7 -14.04 -2.48 12.49
N GLN A 8 -13.21 -1.43 12.53
CA GLN A 8 -12.23 -1.16 11.49
C GLN A 8 -11.16 -2.26 11.43
N SER A 9 -10.68 -2.74 12.57
CA SER A 9 -9.74 -3.87 12.62
C SER A 9 -10.32 -5.13 11.97
N ALA A 10 -11.52 -5.54 12.35
CA ALA A 10 -12.18 -6.72 11.78
C ALA A 10 -12.49 -6.56 10.28
N ALA A 11 -12.86 -5.35 9.84
CA ALA A 11 -13.07 -5.06 8.43
C ALA A 11 -11.76 -5.11 7.62
N LEU A 12 -10.66 -4.61 8.18
CA LEU A 12 -9.35 -4.64 7.54
C LEU A 12 -8.82 -6.08 7.42
N GLU A 13 -8.98 -6.91 8.45
CA GLU A 13 -8.70 -8.35 8.39
C GLU A 13 -9.48 -9.05 7.28
N ARG A 14 -10.76 -8.68 7.11
CA ARG A 14 -11.58 -9.19 6.01
C ARG A 14 -11.04 -8.74 4.65
N VAL A 15 -10.63 -7.48 4.49
CA VAL A 15 -10.05 -7.00 3.23
C VAL A 15 -8.77 -7.75 2.90
N VAL A 16 -7.88 -7.96 3.87
CA VAL A 16 -6.64 -8.75 3.67
C VAL A 16 -6.96 -10.16 3.23
N ARG A 17 -7.88 -10.85 3.92
CA ARG A 17 -8.29 -12.20 3.53
C ARG A 17 -8.84 -12.23 2.10
N ASP A 18 -9.75 -11.32 1.77
CA ASP A 18 -10.36 -11.27 0.44
C ASP A 18 -9.30 -10.93 -0.64
N ALA A 19 -8.29 -10.08 -0.35
CA ALA A 19 -7.17 -9.78 -1.24
C ALA A 19 -6.24 -10.99 -1.48
N VAL A 20 -5.89 -11.72 -0.41
CA VAL A 20 -5.06 -12.93 -0.47
C VAL A 20 -5.79 -14.05 -1.22
N GLU A 21 -7.04 -14.33 -0.86
CA GLU A 21 -7.81 -15.48 -1.39
C GLU A 21 -8.25 -15.29 -2.85
N HIS A 22 -8.60 -14.07 -3.27
CA HIS A 22 -9.16 -13.82 -4.60
C HIS A 22 -8.17 -13.22 -5.60
N PHE A 23 -7.14 -12.53 -5.11
CA PHE A 23 -6.19 -11.82 -5.97
C PHE A 23 -4.73 -12.28 -5.76
N GLY A 24 -4.47 -13.16 -4.78
CA GLY A 24 -3.13 -13.71 -4.58
C GLY A 24 -2.11 -12.69 -4.05
N VAL A 25 -2.58 -11.59 -3.44
CA VAL A 25 -1.70 -10.57 -2.85
C VAL A 25 -1.02 -11.13 -1.61
N ASP A 26 0.32 -11.08 -1.55
CA ASP A 26 1.09 -11.46 -0.35
C ASP A 26 1.16 -10.30 0.66
N MET A 27 0.14 -10.20 1.52
CA MET A 27 0.05 -9.13 2.50
C MET A 27 -0.59 -9.56 3.82
N ARG A 28 -0.30 -8.80 4.88
CA ARG A 28 -0.91 -8.89 6.21
C ARG A 28 -1.49 -7.53 6.61
N VAL A 29 -2.26 -7.51 7.70
CA VAL A 29 -2.88 -6.28 8.20
C VAL A 29 -1.81 -5.25 8.60
N GLU A 30 -0.68 -5.70 9.13
CA GLU A 30 0.42 -4.86 9.60
C GLU A 30 1.22 -4.21 8.45
N ASP A 31 1.04 -4.70 7.22
CA ASP A 31 1.76 -4.18 6.05
C ASP A 31 1.09 -2.92 5.47
N PHE A 32 -0.13 -2.58 5.92
CA PHE A 32 -0.79 -1.34 5.52
C PHE A 32 -0.14 -0.10 6.14
N ASN A 33 0.05 0.93 5.31
CA ASN A 33 0.26 2.28 5.79
C ASN A 33 -1.10 2.96 6.05
N ILE A 34 -1.39 3.29 7.30
CA ILE A 34 -2.70 3.80 7.71
C ILE A 34 -2.64 5.32 7.97
N HIS A 35 -3.44 6.05 7.20
CA HIS A 35 -3.70 7.47 7.36
C HIS A 35 -5.07 7.69 8.02
N TYR A 36 -5.07 8.43 9.13
CA TYR A 36 -6.30 8.86 9.80
C TYR A 36 -6.73 10.21 9.25
N GLU A 37 -7.95 10.28 8.74
CA GLU A 37 -8.56 11.53 8.26
C GLU A 37 -8.92 12.46 9.43
N GLU A 38 -9.18 13.73 9.13
CA GLU A 38 -9.73 14.65 10.12
C GLU A 38 -11.04 14.11 10.70
N GLU A 39 -11.22 14.24 12.02
CA GLU A 39 -12.45 13.79 12.67
C GLU A 39 -13.60 14.71 12.29
N VAL A 40 -14.42 14.27 11.34
CA VAL A 40 -15.65 14.96 10.93
C VAL A 40 -16.82 14.77 11.91
N ARG A 41 -16.69 13.86 12.88
CA ARG A 41 -17.74 13.49 13.84
C ARG A 41 -17.14 13.36 15.25
N PRO A 42 -17.15 14.44 16.06
CA PRO A 42 -16.46 14.48 17.34
C PRO A 42 -16.78 13.28 18.25
N GLY A 43 -15.73 12.62 18.75
CA GLY A 43 -15.82 11.48 19.67
C GLY A 43 -16.26 10.17 19.04
N ARG A 44 -16.35 10.08 17.71
CA ARG A 44 -16.69 8.84 16.99
C ARG A 44 -15.46 8.19 16.36
N GLY A 45 -14.33 8.88 16.36
CA GLY A 45 -13.09 8.42 15.76
C GLY A 45 -12.94 8.90 14.32
N HIS A 46 -11.91 8.39 13.67
CA HIS A 46 -11.46 8.87 12.37
C HIS A 46 -11.81 7.86 11.29
N GLN A 47 -12.17 8.38 10.13
CA GLN A 47 -12.12 7.59 8.90
C GLN A 47 -10.65 7.28 8.60
N ILE A 48 -10.40 6.21 7.84
CA ILE A 48 -9.05 5.84 7.47
C ILE A 48 -8.91 5.68 5.97
N ARG A 49 -7.70 5.99 5.49
CA ARG A 49 -7.15 5.45 4.24
C ARG A 49 -6.02 4.51 4.61
N ALA A 50 -6.01 3.32 4.01
CA ALA A 50 -4.95 2.35 4.21
C ALA A 50 -4.43 1.90 2.84
N ASP A 51 -3.13 2.02 2.64
CA ASP A 51 -2.49 1.71 1.37
C ASP A 51 -1.36 0.68 1.58
N TYR A 52 -1.27 -0.29 0.69
CA TYR A 52 -0.22 -1.29 0.62
C TYR A 52 0.25 -1.40 -0.82
N ILE A 53 1.57 -1.43 -1.05
CA ILE A 53 2.15 -1.57 -2.38
C ILE A 53 3.37 -2.50 -2.27
N ASN A 54 3.45 -3.49 -3.17
CA ASN A 54 4.63 -4.32 -3.38
C ASN A 54 5.05 -4.30 -4.86
N ALA A 55 5.90 -5.25 -5.26
CA ALA A 55 6.41 -5.33 -6.63
C ALA A 55 5.32 -5.65 -7.68
N ASP A 56 4.25 -6.33 -7.28
CA ASP A 56 3.25 -6.91 -8.18
C ASP A 56 1.86 -6.30 -8.01
N HIS A 57 1.56 -5.73 -6.84
CA HIS A 57 0.22 -5.31 -6.43
C HIS A 57 0.21 -4.01 -5.64
N ALA A 58 -0.88 -3.26 -5.79
CA ALA A 58 -1.26 -2.14 -4.94
C ALA A 58 -2.68 -2.38 -4.41
N VAL A 59 -2.87 -2.22 -3.10
CA VAL A 59 -4.15 -2.33 -2.42
C VAL A 59 -4.44 -1.01 -1.71
N SER A 60 -5.60 -0.43 -1.98
CA SER A 60 -6.05 0.80 -1.31
C SER A 60 -7.41 0.57 -0.67
N VAL A 61 -7.58 1.09 0.54
CA VAL A 61 -8.79 0.96 1.34
C VAL A 61 -9.17 2.34 1.86
N TYR A 62 -10.40 2.75 1.61
CA TYR A 62 -11.05 3.83 2.36
C TYR A 62 -12.12 3.23 3.26
N MET A 63 -12.13 3.60 4.53
CA MET A 63 -13.05 3.01 5.50
C MET A 63 -13.60 4.04 6.47
N ASP A 64 -14.91 3.99 6.69
CA ASP A 64 -15.55 4.85 7.66
C ASP A 64 -15.30 4.40 9.12
N VAL A 65 -15.79 5.22 10.07
CA VAL A 65 -15.69 4.95 11.51
C VAL A 65 -16.48 3.71 11.97
N TYR A 66 -17.36 3.17 11.13
CA TYR A 66 -18.22 2.04 11.45
C TYR A 66 -17.72 0.72 10.86
N GLY A 67 -16.59 0.73 10.13
CA GLY A 67 -15.99 -0.46 9.55
C GLY A 67 -16.61 -0.87 8.22
N TYR A 68 -17.09 0.09 7.42
CA TYR A 68 -17.52 -0.16 6.04
C TYR A 68 -16.43 0.22 5.05
N PRO A 69 -15.65 -0.75 4.52
CA PRO A 69 -14.57 -0.47 3.58
C PRO A 69 -15.09 -0.35 2.14
N SER A 70 -14.51 0.60 1.40
CA SER A 70 -14.43 0.60 -0.05
C SER A 70 -12.97 0.37 -0.42
N TRP A 71 -12.67 -0.65 -1.22
CA TRP A 71 -11.29 -1.05 -1.49
C TRP A 71 -11.10 -1.52 -2.92
N SER A 72 -9.84 -1.52 -3.36
CA SER A 72 -9.43 -1.92 -4.70
C SER A 72 -8.08 -2.62 -4.67
N VAL A 73 -7.89 -3.55 -5.60
CA VAL A 73 -6.59 -4.17 -5.92
C VAL A 73 -6.22 -3.79 -7.34
N ALA A 74 -4.97 -3.39 -7.55
CA ALA A 74 -4.39 -3.15 -8.86
C ALA A 74 -3.10 -3.97 -9.00
N ASN A 75 -2.81 -4.45 -10.22
CA ASN A 75 -1.49 -4.99 -10.55
C ASN A 75 -0.54 -3.84 -10.84
N VAL A 76 0.71 -3.98 -10.43
CA VAL A 76 1.76 -2.98 -10.62
C VAL A 76 2.75 -3.51 -11.64
N ASP A 77 2.89 -2.78 -12.74
CA ASP A 77 3.94 -3.01 -13.74
C ASP A 77 4.94 -1.86 -13.70
N PHE A 78 6.19 -2.16 -13.37
CA PHE A 78 7.27 -1.18 -13.39
C PHE A 78 7.86 -1.09 -14.79
N LEU A 79 7.45 -0.06 -15.54
CA LEU A 79 8.10 0.30 -16.79
C LEU A 79 9.27 1.23 -16.52
N HIS A 80 10.50 0.72 -16.59
CA HIS A 80 11.68 1.59 -16.67
C HIS A 80 11.69 2.20 -18.07
N ASN A 81 11.26 3.45 -18.18
CA ASN A 81 11.55 4.25 -19.37
C ASN A 81 12.91 4.90 -19.15
N SER A 82 13.95 4.35 -19.77
CA SER A 82 15.30 4.92 -19.77
C SER A 82 15.29 6.18 -20.63
N GLY A 83 14.67 7.23 -20.12
CA GLY A 83 14.50 8.50 -20.83
C GLY A 83 15.77 9.34 -20.90
N ASP A 84 16.78 9.06 -20.07
CA ASP A 84 17.96 9.91 -19.90
C ASP A 84 19.32 9.17 -19.89
N GLU A 85 19.40 7.89 -20.27
CA GLU A 85 20.66 7.13 -20.25
C GLU A 85 21.00 6.41 -21.58
N GLU A 86 20.82 7.08 -22.72
CA GLU A 86 21.77 6.90 -23.83
C GLU A 86 23.05 7.73 -23.54
N CYS A 87 23.70 7.44 -22.41
CA CYS A 87 25.09 7.82 -22.21
C CYS A 87 25.91 6.54 -22.33
N ASP A 88 26.89 6.50 -23.24
CA ASP A 88 27.89 5.44 -23.24
C ASP A 88 28.50 5.38 -21.83
N CYS A 89 28.16 4.35 -21.05
CA CYS A 89 28.76 4.10 -19.75
C CYS A 89 30.26 3.88 -19.96
N THR A 90 31.05 4.94 -19.87
CA THR A 90 32.51 4.84 -19.83
C THR A 90 32.82 4.30 -18.44
N LEU A 91 33.37 3.09 -18.37
CA LEU A 91 33.88 2.51 -17.13
C LEU A 91 34.70 3.57 -16.41
N CYS A 92 34.38 3.85 -15.14
CA CYS A 92 35.18 4.75 -14.33
C CYS A 92 36.61 4.20 -14.31
N ASP A 93 37.55 4.91 -14.95
CA ASP A 93 38.97 4.57 -15.00
C ASP A 93 39.46 4.18 -13.59
N GLY A 94 39.76 2.89 -13.40
CA GLY A 94 40.10 2.39 -12.07
C GLY A 94 40.50 0.92 -11.93
N GLU A 95 40.16 0.03 -12.86
CA GLU A 95 40.66 -1.36 -12.83
C GLU A 95 41.57 -1.65 -14.03
N ALA A 96 42.76 -1.06 -13.99
CA ALA A 96 43.91 -1.70 -14.61
C ALA A 96 44.27 -2.93 -13.77
N THR A 97 43.86 -4.13 -14.20
CA THR A 97 44.46 -5.37 -13.70
C THR A 97 44.85 -6.31 -14.83
N ALA A 98 46.17 -6.49 -14.93
CA ALA A 98 46.97 -7.50 -15.65
C ALA A 98 47.07 -7.40 -17.18
#